data_AF-A0A1Q5CYN1-F1
#
_entry.id   AF-A0A1Q5CYN1-F1
#
_cell.length_a   1.000
_cell.length_b   1.000
_cell.length_c   1.000
_cell.angle_alpha   90.00
_cell.angle_beta   90.00
_cell.angle_gamma   90.00
#
_symmetry.space_group_name_H-M   'P 1'
#
loop_
_entity.id
_entity.type
_entity.pdbx_description
1 polymer ?
#
loop_
_entity_poly.entity_id
_entity_poly.type
_entity_poly.pdbx_seq_one_letter_code
_entity_poly.pdbx_strand_id
1 'polypeptide(L)'
;MLLRGLAGNPSAPPEALVRLAAANIDRTELARRRDLPAQAAVILADDKDANLRSELAANPNLPDEVQIVLARDVDAQVRGRLAEGAEYFTTVGVHAPHFPGPLSHDVYEILARDPQPKVRRALAFNRHLPDDIRARMLDDDDARTAAIAAAEWRPAPTARISELLSRVTGAFGRELLLLRLDGPLPTEAARGLLADIDSSTDPANSAGLLRQIAATADLDADLTDRFLTGPQLRAAAAANPTLDPEHVAALAHDPDNQVRAAVVARRGLDPVLRESVSVEYDDRSSGNAVDWLLAEELSEPDQLAFARSRHQVFRKTLAMRTDLSDEAVGILAADESFAVRLFVCERQPNAPSWLLAHIAADWKSYSRWDMLAHKNFPADAATALARSDDPYDRVVAAAHPGLPIDTIEALLADGADYVRRRAATNPSIPTDRLIALLEADEPAVVSGAAANRTLLVVTMHQVLDQARL
;
A
#
# COMPACT_ATOMS: atom_id res chain seq x y z
N MET A 1 -4.21 -26.64 -16.47
CA MET A 1 -4.70 -26.11 -15.17
C MET A 1 -3.94 -26.72 -14.00
N LEU A 2 -3.76 -28.03 -13.95
CA LEU A 2 -2.96 -28.72 -12.91
C LEU A 2 -1.56 -28.11 -12.68
N LEU A 3 -0.73 -28.00 -13.72
CA LEU A 3 0.61 -27.39 -13.62
C LEU A 3 0.60 -25.91 -13.20
N ARG A 4 -0.45 -25.17 -13.59
CA ARG A 4 -0.65 -23.78 -13.18
C ARG A 4 -0.99 -23.68 -11.69
N GLY A 5 -1.79 -24.63 -11.18
CA GLY A 5 -2.05 -24.77 -9.75
C GLY A 5 -0.79 -25.11 -8.97
N LEU A 6 0.05 -26.02 -9.47
CA LEU A 6 1.35 -26.33 -8.86
C LEU A 6 2.31 -25.12 -8.85
N ALA A 7 2.33 -24.32 -9.92
CA ALA A 7 3.13 -23.09 -9.98
C ALA A 7 2.74 -22.09 -8.86
N GLY A 8 1.46 -22.02 -8.50
CA GLY A 8 0.97 -21.22 -7.38
C GLY A 8 0.97 -21.92 -6.02
N ASN A 9 1.44 -23.17 -5.92
CA ASN A 9 1.40 -23.91 -4.67
C ASN A 9 2.46 -23.37 -3.68
N PRO A 10 2.09 -22.86 -2.50
CA PRO A 10 3.04 -22.27 -1.55
C PRO A 10 4.01 -23.29 -0.93
N SER A 11 3.80 -24.59 -1.17
CA SER A 11 4.63 -25.70 -0.66
C SER A 11 5.37 -26.46 -1.77
N ALA A 12 5.36 -25.95 -3.01
CA ALA A 12 6.13 -26.53 -4.10
C ALA A 12 7.65 -26.47 -3.83
N PRO A 13 8.38 -27.59 -3.96
CA PRO A 13 9.83 -27.61 -3.72
C PRO A 13 10.61 -26.90 -4.84
N PRO A 14 11.83 -26.41 -4.57
CA PRO A 14 12.65 -25.69 -5.55
C PRO A 14 12.80 -26.41 -6.90
N GLU A 15 13.03 -27.72 -6.88
CA GLU A 15 13.22 -28.53 -8.09
C GLU A 15 11.96 -28.58 -8.96
N ALA A 16 10.77 -28.61 -8.34
CA ALA A 16 9.50 -28.54 -9.05
C ALA A 16 9.32 -27.18 -9.73
N LEU A 17 9.66 -26.09 -9.03
CA LEU A 17 9.56 -24.72 -9.57
C LEU A 17 10.50 -24.52 -10.77
N VAL A 18 11.71 -25.10 -10.73
CA VAL A 18 12.66 -25.06 -11.87
C VAL A 18 12.09 -25.79 -13.09
N ARG A 19 11.52 -26.99 -12.91
CA ARG A 19 10.86 -27.74 -14.00
C ARG A 19 9.68 -26.96 -14.59
N LEU A 20 8.86 -26.34 -13.73
CA LEU A 20 7.73 -25.51 -14.16
C LEU A 20 8.17 -24.22 -14.88
N ALA A 21 9.30 -23.63 -14.52
CA ALA A 21 9.84 -22.45 -15.21
C ALA A 21 10.28 -22.76 -16.65
N ALA A 22 10.76 -23.99 -16.90
CA ALA A 22 11.10 -24.49 -18.22
C ALA A 22 9.88 -24.99 -19.03
N ALA A 23 8.73 -25.17 -18.38
CA ALA A 23 7.53 -25.70 -19.00
C ALA A 23 6.82 -24.65 -19.88
N ASN A 24 6.16 -25.11 -20.93
CA ASN A 24 5.32 -24.26 -21.78
C ASN A 24 3.93 -24.04 -21.14
N ILE A 25 3.92 -23.33 -20.02
CA ILE A 25 2.71 -22.92 -19.27
C ILE A 25 2.72 -21.40 -19.06
N ASP A 26 1.60 -20.88 -18.57
CA ASP A 26 1.58 -19.53 -17.98
C ASP A 26 2.47 -19.52 -16.72
N ARG A 27 3.59 -18.80 -16.79
CA ARG A 27 4.64 -18.73 -15.77
C ARG A 27 4.59 -17.41 -14.97
N THR A 28 3.57 -16.58 -15.17
CA THR A 28 3.42 -15.31 -14.45
C THR A 28 3.35 -15.52 -12.94
N GLU A 29 2.67 -16.57 -12.48
CA GLU A 29 2.60 -16.90 -11.05
C GLU A 29 3.99 -17.23 -10.47
N LEU A 30 4.83 -17.97 -11.21
CA LEU A 30 6.21 -18.26 -10.79
C LEU A 30 7.05 -17.00 -10.65
N ALA A 31 6.95 -16.07 -11.62
CA ALA A 31 7.71 -14.82 -11.59
C ALA A 31 7.43 -13.98 -10.33
N ARG A 32 6.19 -14.05 -9.80
CA ARG A 32 5.75 -13.32 -8.60
C ARG A 32 6.11 -14.02 -7.28
N ARG A 33 6.64 -15.24 -7.32
CA ARG A 33 6.97 -16.00 -6.11
C ARG A 33 8.16 -15.42 -5.37
N ARG A 34 7.98 -15.08 -4.10
CA ARG A 34 9.08 -14.62 -3.23
C ARG A 34 10.11 -15.70 -2.92
N ASP A 35 9.73 -16.98 -3.03
CA ASP A 35 10.58 -18.15 -2.82
C ASP A 35 11.10 -18.75 -4.14
N LEU A 36 11.06 -17.98 -5.24
CA LEU A 36 11.51 -18.44 -6.56
C LEU A 36 13.00 -18.84 -6.51
N PRO A 37 13.37 -20.09 -6.89
CA PRO A 37 14.77 -20.51 -6.91
C PRO A 37 15.58 -19.74 -7.96
N ALA A 38 16.86 -19.48 -7.66
CA ALA A 38 17.75 -18.74 -8.55
C ALA A 38 17.80 -19.32 -9.98
N GLN A 39 17.83 -20.64 -10.12
CA GLN A 39 17.81 -21.30 -11.43
C GLN A 39 16.52 -21.04 -12.21
N ALA A 40 15.38 -21.03 -11.53
CA ALA A 40 14.10 -20.69 -12.16
C ALA A 40 14.08 -19.21 -12.59
N ALA A 41 14.60 -18.30 -11.77
CA ALA A 41 14.72 -16.89 -12.11
C ALA A 41 15.59 -16.67 -13.36
N VAL A 42 16.71 -17.39 -13.50
CA VAL A 42 17.56 -17.34 -14.70
C VAL A 42 16.80 -17.78 -15.95
N ILE A 43 16.02 -18.86 -15.88
CA ILE A 43 15.18 -19.34 -17.00
C ILE A 43 14.15 -18.27 -17.40
N LEU A 44 13.48 -17.67 -16.42
CA LEU A 44 12.45 -16.66 -16.69
C LEU A 44 13.04 -15.34 -17.22
N ALA A 45 14.27 -14.98 -16.84
CA ALA A 45 14.94 -13.77 -17.31
C ALA A 45 15.38 -13.84 -18.78
N ASP A 46 15.59 -15.05 -19.32
CA ASP A 46 15.89 -15.28 -20.75
C ASP A 46 14.61 -15.46 -21.61
N ASP A 47 13.43 -15.40 -20.99
CA ASP A 47 12.19 -15.62 -21.72
C ASP A 47 11.94 -14.53 -22.76
N LYS A 48 11.41 -14.88 -23.93
CA LYS A 48 11.10 -13.92 -25.00
C LYS A 48 9.99 -12.93 -24.63
N ASP A 49 9.09 -13.28 -23.71
CA ASP A 49 7.97 -12.44 -23.30
C ASP A 49 8.42 -11.34 -22.32
N ALA A 50 8.43 -10.09 -22.80
CA ALA A 50 8.80 -8.93 -21.99
C ALA A 50 7.85 -8.71 -20.80
N ASN A 51 6.59 -9.13 -20.88
CA ASN A 51 5.67 -9.03 -19.75
C ASN A 51 6.10 -9.98 -18.62
N LEU A 52 6.47 -11.22 -18.95
CA LEU A 52 6.98 -12.18 -17.97
C LEU A 52 8.28 -11.69 -17.31
N ARG A 53 9.22 -11.15 -18.11
CA ARG A 53 10.45 -10.54 -17.57
C ARG A 53 10.16 -9.31 -16.71
N SER A 54 9.13 -8.53 -17.05
CA SER A 54 8.67 -7.37 -16.27
C SER A 54 8.06 -7.77 -14.93
N GLU A 55 7.29 -8.87 -14.89
CA GLU A 55 6.77 -9.47 -13.66
C GLU A 55 7.90 -10.04 -12.79
N LEU A 56 8.90 -10.66 -13.41
CA LEU A 56 10.10 -11.14 -12.70
C LEU A 56 10.90 -9.98 -12.12
N ALA A 57 11.08 -8.88 -12.87
CA ALA A 57 11.79 -7.68 -12.40
C ALA A 57 11.15 -7.02 -11.18
N ALA A 58 9.85 -7.21 -10.96
CA ALA A 58 9.14 -6.76 -9.76
C ALA A 58 9.35 -7.69 -8.55
N ASN A 59 10.10 -8.79 -8.70
CA ASN A 59 10.33 -9.73 -7.60
C ASN A 59 11.42 -9.18 -6.64
N PRO A 60 11.13 -9.05 -5.34
CA PRO A 60 12.07 -8.48 -4.36
C PRO A 60 13.32 -9.33 -4.09
N ASN A 61 13.29 -10.62 -4.44
CA ASN A 61 14.29 -11.61 -4.00
C ASN A 61 15.15 -12.14 -5.16
N LEU A 62 15.32 -11.34 -6.22
CA LEU A 62 16.13 -11.75 -7.37
C LEU A 62 17.62 -11.84 -7.01
N PRO A 63 18.34 -12.89 -7.45
CA PRO A 63 19.80 -12.95 -7.38
C PRO A 63 20.45 -11.83 -8.18
N ASP A 64 21.61 -11.33 -7.72
CA ASP A 64 22.36 -10.23 -8.36
C ASP A 64 22.62 -10.46 -9.86
N GLU A 65 22.95 -11.69 -10.25
CA GLU A 65 23.19 -12.06 -11.65
C GLU A 65 21.95 -11.81 -12.53
N VAL A 66 20.76 -12.13 -12.01
CA VAL A 66 19.48 -11.91 -12.70
C VAL A 66 19.14 -10.42 -12.72
N GLN A 67 19.39 -9.70 -11.63
CA GLN A 67 19.20 -8.24 -11.59
C GLN A 67 20.05 -7.55 -12.68
N ILE A 68 21.31 -7.95 -12.87
CA ILE A 68 22.20 -7.40 -13.91
C ILE A 68 21.66 -7.65 -15.32
N VAL A 69 21.12 -8.85 -15.59
CA VAL A 69 20.49 -9.18 -16.87
C VAL A 69 19.29 -8.28 -17.12
N LEU A 70 18.39 -8.16 -16.16
CA LEU A 70 17.17 -7.35 -16.28
C LEU A 70 17.46 -5.84 -16.31
N ALA A 71 18.51 -5.36 -15.66
CA ALA A 71 18.95 -3.97 -15.73
C ALA A 71 19.48 -3.57 -17.11
N ARG A 72 19.86 -4.56 -17.93
CA ARG A 72 20.32 -4.38 -19.32
C ARG A 72 19.29 -4.86 -20.34
N ASP A 73 18.07 -5.15 -19.91
CA ASP A 73 17.01 -5.63 -20.79
C ASP A 73 16.76 -4.64 -21.95
N VAL A 74 16.43 -5.17 -23.11
CA VAL A 74 16.09 -4.36 -24.28
C VAL A 74 14.84 -3.51 -24.04
N ASP A 75 13.92 -4.01 -23.21
CA ASP A 75 12.66 -3.35 -22.89
C ASP A 75 12.79 -2.43 -21.67
N ALA A 76 12.48 -1.14 -21.87
CA ALA A 76 12.56 -0.15 -20.80
C ALA A 76 11.52 -0.35 -19.70
N GLN A 77 10.42 -1.07 -19.95
CA GLN A 77 9.46 -1.44 -18.93
C GLN A 77 10.07 -2.44 -17.95
N VAL A 78 10.86 -3.41 -18.44
CA VAL A 78 11.57 -4.38 -17.57
C VAL A 78 12.58 -3.64 -16.71
N ARG A 79 13.41 -2.79 -17.30
CA ARG A 79 14.40 -1.97 -16.56
C ARG A 79 13.73 -1.03 -15.55
N GLY A 80 12.63 -0.38 -15.94
CA GLY A 80 11.84 0.49 -15.08
C GLY A 80 11.20 -0.24 -13.90
N ARG A 81 10.68 -1.46 -14.11
CA ARG A 81 10.16 -2.31 -13.02
C ARG A 81 11.24 -2.71 -12.03
N LEU A 82 12.42 -3.08 -12.52
CA LEU A 82 13.55 -3.37 -11.64
C LEU A 82 13.97 -2.12 -10.84
N ALA A 83 14.05 -0.97 -11.50
CA ALA A 83 14.44 0.31 -10.91
C ALA A 83 13.48 0.78 -9.80
N GLU A 84 12.17 0.64 -10.02
CA GLU A 84 11.12 0.95 -9.04
C GLU A 84 11.31 0.18 -7.73
N GLY A 85 11.86 -1.04 -7.81
CA GLY A 85 11.88 -1.99 -6.70
C GLY A 85 10.48 -2.55 -6.42
N ALA A 86 10.37 -3.70 -5.73
CA ALA A 86 9.08 -4.36 -5.52
C ALA A 86 8.10 -3.60 -4.60
N GLU A 87 8.43 -2.39 -4.16
CA GLU A 87 7.66 -1.66 -3.16
C GLU A 87 6.42 -0.98 -3.72
N TYR A 88 6.43 -0.58 -4.99
CA TYR A 88 5.34 0.24 -5.52
C TYR A 88 4.06 -0.57 -5.82
N PHE A 89 4.16 -1.90 -5.90
CA PHE A 89 3.06 -2.81 -6.22
C PHE A 89 2.87 -3.97 -5.23
N THR A 90 3.58 -3.96 -4.10
CA THR A 90 3.27 -4.91 -3.03
C THR A 90 1.99 -4.49 -2.34
N THR A 91 0.90 -5.06 -2.85
CA THR A 91 -0.40 -5.18 -2.20
C THR A 91 -0.26 -5.38 -0.71
N VAL A 92 -0.95 -4.52 0.03
CA VAL A 92 -1.24 -4.65 1.46
C VAL A 92 -1.73 -6.08 1.70
N GLY A 93 -0.87 -6.91 2.27
CA GLY A 93 -1.17 -8.28 2.68
C GLY A 93 -0.67 -8.44 4.11
N VAL A 94 -1.43 -9.19 4.91
CA VAL A 94 -1.45 -9.28 6.39
C VAL A 94 -0.18 -9.83 7.05
N HIS A 95 0.95 -9.81 6.37
CA HIS A 95 2.24 -10.11 6.97
C HIS A 95 3.09 -8.86 6.80
N ALA A 96 3.53 -8.31 7.94
CA ALA A 96 4.30 -7.09 8.09
C ALA A 96 5.18 -6.76 6.87
N PRO A 97 5.33 -5.49 6.47
CA PRO A 97 6.01 -5.13 5.24
C PRO A 97 7.42 -5.73 5.22
N HIS A 98 7.58 -6.83 4.48
CA HIS A 98 8.87 -7.41 4.19
C HIS A 98 9.38 -6.68 2.98
N PHE A 99 10.10 -5.59 3.24
CA PHE A 99 10.68 -4.77 2.19
C PHE A 99 11.77 -5.58 1.47
N PRO A 100 11.84 -5.48 0.14
CA PRO A 100 12.92 -6.08 -0.65
C PRO A 100 14.29 -5.73 -0.07
N GLY A 101 15.28 -6.61 -0.25
CA GLY A 101 16.67 -6.19 -0.12
C GLY A 101 17.02 -5.12 -1.17
N PRO A 102 18.04 -4.28 -0.92
CA PRO A 102 18.53 -3.34 -1.93
C PRO A 102 19.00 -4.07 -3.20
N LEU A 103 18.91 -3.41 -4.36
CA LEU A 103 19.60 -3.86 -5.57
C LEU A 103 21.12 -3.81 -5.35
N SER A 104 21.88 -4.57 -6.14
CA SER A 104 23.34 -4.43 -6.12
C SER A 104 23.79 -3.04 -6.59
N HIS A 105 24.94 -2.57 -6.12
CA HIS A 105 25.47 -1.25 -6.49
C HIS A 105 25.67 -1.11 -8.01
N ASP A 106 26.14 -2.16 -8.68
CA ASP A 106 26.31 -2.20 -10.13
C ASP A 106 24.98 -2.00 -10.89
N VAL A 107 23.89 -2.57 -10.37
CA VAL A 107 22.55 -2.41 -10.94
C VAL A 107 22.07 -0.98 -10.79
N TYR A 108 22.26 -0.36 -9.64
CA TYR A 108 21.94 1.07 -9.46
C TYR A 108 22.74 1.95 -10.42
N GLU A 109 24.04 1.66 -10.62
CA GLU A 109 24.91 2.40 -11.55
C GLU A 109 24.49 2.27 -13.02
N ILE A 110 23.97 1.11 -13.43
CA ILE A 110 23.41 0.90 -14.77
C ILE A 110 22.13 1.73 -14.93
N LEU A 111 21.20 1.61 -13.99
CA LEU A 111 19.87 2.24 -14.08
C LEU A 111 19.92 3.76 -13.91
N ALA A 112 20.86 4.29 -13.12
CA ALA A 112 21.04 5.74 -12.95
C ALA A 112 21.53 6.42 -14.23
N ARG A 113 22.17 5.67 -15.15
CA ARG A 113 22.62 6.14 -16.46
C ARG A 113 21.66 5.74 -17.59
N ASP A 114 20.47 5.25 -17.27
CA ASP A 114 19.51 4.79 -18.29
C ASP A 114 19.15 5.94 -19.25
N PRO A 115 19.16 5.71 -20.57
CA PRO A 115 18.81 6.74 -21.54
C PRO A 115 17.35 7.18 -21.43
N GLN A 116 16.45 6.38 -20.85
CA GLN A 116 15.05 6.75 -20.67
C GLN A 116 14.82 7.45 -19.32
N PRO A 117 14.36 8.72 -19.30
CA PRO A 117 14.05 9.42 -18.07
C PRO A 117 13.01 8.69 -17.20
N LYS A 118 12.09 7.93 -17.81
CA LYS A 118 11.11 7.13 -17.04
C LYS A 118 11.76 6.09 -16.15
N VAL A 119 12.84 5.44 -16.60
CA VAL A 119 13.57 4.45 -15.79
C VAL A 119 14.33 5.15 -14.67
N ARG A 120 15.00 6.28 -14.97
CA ARG A 120 15.69 7.09 -13.93
C ARG A 120 14.72 7.65 -12.89
N ARG A 121 13.52 8.10 -13.29
CA ARG A 121 12.45 8.50 -12.34
C ARG A 121 12.00 7.35 -11.45
N ALA A 122 11.81 6.15 -12.03
CA ALA A 122 11.45 4.96 -11.25
C ALA A 122 12.54 4.65 -10.21
N LEU A 123 13.82 4.75 -10.59
CA LEU A 123 14.95 4.61 -9.69
C LEU A 123 14.95 5.67 -8.57
N ALA A 124 14.58 6.91 -8.86
CA ALA A 124 14.52 7.98 -7.87
C ALA A 124 13.49 7.71 -6.75
N PHE A 125 12.40 6.98 -7.06
CA PHE A 125 11.41 6.51 -6.10
C PHE A 125 11.90 5.34 -5.24
N ASN A 126 12.97 4.65 -5.63
CA ASN A 126 13.48 3.51 -4.90
C ASN A 126 14.07 3.95 -3.55
N ARG A 127 13.48 3.52 -2.44
CA ARG A 127 13.91 3.92 -1.09
C ARG A 127 15.32 3.48 -0.73
N HIS A 128 15.82 2.45 -1.40
CA HIS A 128 17.13 1.84 -1.14
C HIS A 128 18.24 2.40 -2.04
N LEU A 129 17.91 3.39 -2.89
CA LEU A 129 18.87 4.07 -3.73
C LEU A 129 20.01 4.66 -2.88
N PRO A 130 21.28 4.29 -3.15
CA PRO A 130 22.43 4.81 -2.41
C PRO A 130 22.56 6.33 -2.50
N ASP A 131 22.97 6.95 -1.39
CA ASP A 131 23.07 8.41 -1.26
C ASP A 131 23.99 9.06 -2.30
N ASP A 132 25.08 8.40 -2.71
CA ASP A 132 26.02 8.90 -3.71
C ASP A 132 25.39 8.94 -5.13
N ILE A 133 24.52 7.98 -5.43
CA ILE A 133 23.77 7.91 -6.68
C ILE A 133 22.63 8.93 -6.64
N ARG A 134 21.89 8.99 -5.52
CA ARG A 134 20.82 9.97 -5.30
C ARG A 134 21.32 11.41 -5.38
N ALA A 135 22.52 11.68 -4.84
CA ALA A 135 23.19 12.99 -4.93
C ALA A 135 23.40 13.42 -6.40
N ARG A 136 23.91 12.51 -7.25
CA ARG A 136 24.11 12.79 -8.68
C ARG A 136 22.78 13.04 -9.40
N MET A 137 21.72 12.34 -9.03
CA MET A 137 20.39 12.51 -9.63
C MET A 137 19.74 13.86 -9.31
N LEU A 138 20.23 14.61 -8.31
CA LEU A 138 19.79 16.00 -8.11
C LEU A 138 20.18 16.93 -9.26
N ASP A 139 21.19 16.54 -10.03
CA ASP A 139 21.67 17.26 -11.22
C ASP A 139 21.28 16.57 -12.53
N ASP A 140 20.30 15.65 -12.47
CA ASP A 140 19.74 15.00 -13.67
C ASP A 140 19.19 16.06 -14.65
N ASP A 141 19.35 15.79 -15.94
CA ASP A 141 18.87 16.66 -17.01
C ASP A 141 17.33 16.69 -17.07
N ASP A 142 16.67 15.63 -16.59
CA ASP A 142 15.24 15.61 -16.36
C ASP A 142 14.88 16.21 -15.00
N ALA A 143 14.33 17.43 -15.01
CA ALA A 143 13.94 18.15 -13.80
C ALA A 143 12.97 17.35 -12.89
N ARG A 144 12.15 16.46 -13.46
CA ARG A 144 11.25 15.61 -12.67
C ARG A 144 12.02 14.51 -11.93
N THR A 145 13.01 13.88 -12.55
CA THR A 145 13.93 12.96 -11.86
C THR A 145 14.60 13.65 -10.68
N ALA A 146 15.15 14.86 -10.88
CA ALA A 146 15.80 15.62 -9.82
C ALA A 146 14.84 15.97 -8.66
N ALA A 147 13.61 16.36 -8.97
CA ALA A 147 12.58 16.63 -7.97
C ALA A 147 12.22 15.39 -7.14
N ILE A 148 12.02 14.23 -7.78
CA ILE A 148 11.74 12.96 -7.10
C ILE A 148 12.93 12.53 -6.25
N ALA A 149 14.15 12.63 -6.78
CA ALA A 149 15.36 12.24 -6.07
C ALA A 149 15.55 13.04 -4.77
N ALA A 150 15.28 14.35 -4.80
CA ALA A 150 15.27 15.19 -3.61
C ALA A 150 14.13 14.85 -2.64
N ALA A 151 12.91 14.69 -3.15
CA ALA A 151 11.74 14.46 -2.32
C ALA A 151 11.76 13.10 -1.58
N GLU A 152 12.32 12.07 -2.22
CA GLU A 152 12.42 10.74 -1.61
C GLU A 152 13.70 10.54 -0.78
N TRP A 153 14.59 11.53 -0.71
CA TRP A 153 15.76 11.46 0.16
C TRP A 153 15.35 11.68 1.63
N ARG A 154 15.84 10.81 2.53
CA ARG A 154 15.57 10.83 3.98
C ARG A 154 16.90 10.90 4.75
N PRO A 155 17.18 11.98 5.51
CA PRO A 155 16.41 13.23 5.60
C PRO A 155 16.46 14.01 4.29
N ALA A 156 15.47 14.86 4.06
CA ALA A 156 15.36 15.65 2.84
C ALA A 156 16.53 16.64 2.73
N PRO A 157 17.16 16.83 1.55
CA PRO A 157 18.25 17.79 1.35
C PRO A 157 17.67 19.20 1.25
N THR A 158 17.18 19.76 2.36
CA THR A 158 16.44 21.03 2.40
C THR A 158 17.15 22.18 1.69
N ALA A 159 18.49 22.25 1.79
CA ALA A 159 19.31 23.24 1.09
C ALA A 159 19.20 23.14 -0.45
N ARG A 160 19.08 21.92 -0.99
CA ARG A 160 18.91 21.66 -2.43
C ARG A 160 17.47 21.76 -2.88
N ILE A 161 16.49 21.48 -2.00
CA ILE A 161 15.06 21.64 -2.33
C ILE A 161 14.74 23.07 -2.76
N SER A 162 15.28 24.07 -2.05
CA SER A 162 15.06 25.48 -2.40
C SER A 162 15.59 25.84 -3.79
N GLU A 163 16.78 25.34 -4.15
CA GLU A 163 17.34 25.51 -5.50
C GLU A 163 16.50 24.78 -6.55
N LEU A 164 16.08 23.54 -6.27
CA LEU A 164 15.28 22.74 -7.19
C LEU A 164 13.90 23.34 -7.45
N LEU A 165 13.27 23.96 -6.46
CA LEU A 165 12.01 24.70 -6.64
C LEU A 165 12.13 25.79 -7.71
N SER A 166 13.31 26.41 -7.87
CA SER A 166 13.57 27.39 -8.93
C SER A 166 13.82 26.77 -10.31
N ARG A 167 14.35 25.53 -10.37
CA ARG A 167 14.67 24.81 -11.62
C ARG A 167 13.48 24.07 -12.22
N VAL A 168 12.59 23.55 -11.36
CA VAL A 168 11.47 22.70 -11.78
C VAL A 168 10.33 23.55 -12.31
N THR A 169 9.89 23.25 -13.53
CA THR A 169 8.71 23.85 -14.15
C THR A 169 7.51 22.90 -14.02
N GLY A 170 6.34 23.47 -13.73
CA GLY A 170 5.09 22.72 -13.55
C GLY A 170 4.80 22.31 -12.11
N ALA A 171 3.52 22.05 -11.83
CA ALA A 171 3.00 21.88 -10.49
C ALA A 171 3.48 20.60 -9.79
N PHE A 172 3.44 19.46 -10.48
CA PHE A 172 3.75 18.15 -9.88
C PHE A 172 5.08 18.10 -9.12
N GLY A 173 6.17 18.55 -9.76
CA GLY A 173 7.50 18.49 -9.13
C GLY A 173 7.64 19.50 -7.98
N ARG A 174 7.00 20.67 -8.09
CA ARG A 174 6.98 21.69 -7.02
C ARG A 174 6.17 21.22 -5.81
N GLU A 175 5.02 20.61 -6.05
CA GLU A 175 4.19 20.00 -5.00
C GLU A 175 5.00 18.94 -4.24
N LEU A 176 5.61 18.01 -4.97
CA LEU A 176 6.41 16.94 -4.37
C LEU A 176 7.57 17.47 -3.50
N LEU A 177 8.24 18.53 -3.95
CA LEU A 177 9.32 19.19 -3.21
C LEU A 177 8.81 19.89 -1.94
N LEU A 178 7.70 20.62 -2.02
CA LEU A 178 7.09 21.31 -0.87
C LEU A 178 6.59 20.32 0.19
N LEU A 179 6.21 19.09 -0.20
CA LEU A 179 5.74 18.04 0.72
C LEU A 179 6.87 17.53 1.63
N ARG A 180 8.12 17.82 1.26
CA ARG A 180 9.34 17.32 1.90
C ARG A 180 10.20 18.43 2.45
N LEU A 181 9.74 19.67 2.33
CA LEU A 181 10.42 20.82 2.90
C LEU A 181 10.36 20.73 4.42
N ASP A 182 11.53 20.79 5.06
CA ASP A 182 11.62 20.93 6.50
C ASP A 182 11.60 22.41 6.87
N GLY A 183 10.64 22.81 7.70
CA GLY A 183 10.36 24.20 8.04
C GLY A 183 9.53 24.96 7.00
N PRO A 184 9.25 26.25 7.25
CA PRO A 184 8.39 27.04 6.38
C PRO A 184 9.10 27.44 5.08
N LEU A 185 8.34 27.47 3.99
CA LEU A 185 8.78 28.01 2.70
C LEU A 185 9.00 29.53 2.85
N PRO A 186 10.21 30.06 2.61
CA PRO A 186 10.48 31.48 2.76
C PRO A 186 9.51 32.35 1.94
N THR A 187 9.07 33.46 2.52
CA THR A 187 8.03 34.35 1.95
C THR A 187 8.34 34.78 0.50
N GLU A 188 9.59 35.13 0.18
CA GLU A 188 9.99 35.51 -1.18
C GLU A 188 9.90 34.34 -2.19
N ALA A 189 10.26 33.13 -1.76
CA ALA A 189 10.11 31.95 -2.60
C ALA A 189 8.63 31.64 -2.85
N ALA A 190 7.79 31.78 -1.82
CA ALA A 190 6.34 31.66 -1.96
C ALA A 190 5.79 32.68 -2.98
N ARG A 191 6.19 33.95 -2.88
CA ARG A 191 5.80 35.00 -3.86
C ARG A 191 6.21 34.66 -5.29
N GLY A 192 7.44 34.16 -5.48
CA GLY A 192 7.91 33.73 -6.81
C GLY A 192 7.06 32.62 -7.41
N LEU A 193 6.73 31.60 -6.61
CA LEU A 193 5.85 30.50 -7.04
C LEU A 193 4.41 31.00 -7.33
N LEU A 194 3.90 31.93 -6.54
CA LEU A 194 2.59 32.54 -6.76
C LEU A 194 2.55 33.36 -8.05
N ALA A 195 3.61 34.11 -8.37
CA ALA A 195 3.71 34.86 -9.61
C ALA A 195 3.71 33.94 -10.85
N ASP A 196 4.38 32.79 -10.76
CA ASP A 196 4.34 31.75 -11.80
C ASP A 196 2.93 31.16 -11.96
N ILE A 197 2.21 30.94 -10.85
CA ILE A 197 0.82 30.45 -10.88
C ILE A 197 -0.10 31.50 -11.52
N ASP A 198 0.02 32.76 -11.10
CA ASP A 198 -0.82 33.86 -11.57
C ASP A 198 -0.60 34.15 -13.08
N SER A 199 0.58 33.79 -13.61
CA SER A 199 0.92 33.88 -15.04
C SER A 199 0.63 32.61 -15.86
N SER A 200 0.24 31.50 -15.21
CA SER A 200 -0.05 30.23 -15.86
C SER A 200 -1.36 30.27 -16.66
N THR A 201 -1.37 29.66 -17.85
CA THR A 201 -2.56 29.50 -18.69
C THR A 201 -3.38 28.24 -18.37
N ASP A 202 -2.92 27.40 -17.43
CA ASP A 202 -3.59 26.18 -16.97
C ASP A 202 -3.88 26.24 -15.46
N PRO A 203 -5.00 26.86 -15.04
CA PRO A 203 -5.31 27.10 -13.62
C PRO A 203 -5.62 25.81 -12.85
N ALA A 204 -6.12 24.77 -13.53
CA ALA A 204 -6.50 23.51 -12.90
C ALA A 204 -5.27 22.77 -12.35
N ASN A 205 -4.13 22.91 -13.04
CA ASN A 205 -2.86 22.33 -12.64
C ASN A 205 -2.23 23.06 -11.43
N SER A 206 -2.66 24.28 -11.10
CA SER A 206 -2.05 25.11 -10.05
C SER A 206 -2.80 25.10 -8.71
N ALA A 207 -4.02 24.58 -8.66
CA ALA A 207 -4.85 24.61 -7.44
C ALA A 207 -4.26 23.75 -6.29
N GLY A 208 -3.67 22.60 -6.60
CA GLY A 208 -2.96 21.76 -5.63
C GLY A 208 -1.77 22.49 -5.03
N LEU A 209 -0.88 22.97 -5.90
CA LEU A 209 0.29 23.77 -5.55
C LEU A 209 -0.07 25.00 -4.72
N LEU A 210 -1.14 25.74 -5.07
CA LEU A 210 -1.57 26.92 -4.32
C LEU A 210 -1.96 26.57 -2.87
N ARG A 211 -2.72 25.49 -2.67
CA ARG A 211 -3.04 25.01 -1.31
C ARG A 211 -1.78 24.62 -0.55
N GLN A 212 -0.82 23.99 -1.21
CA GLN A 212 0.40 23.55 -0.58
C GLN A 212 1.33 24.70 -0.18
N ILE A 213 1.40 25.75 -1.00
CA ILE A 213 2.08 27.00 -0.64
C ILE A 213 1.40 27.61 0.58
N ALA A 214 0.06 27.70 0.59
CA ALA A 214 -0.68 28.24 1.74
C ALA A 214 -0.43 27.45 3.05
N ALA A 215 -0.24 26.14 2.96
CA ALA A 215 0.03 25.28 4.11
C ALA A 215 1.49 25.31 4.61
N THR A 216 2.45 25.73 3.78
CA THR A 216 3.89 25.64 4.09
C THR A 216 4.62 26.98 4.14
N ALA A 217 4.09 28.04 3.55
CA ALA A 217 4.73 29.36 3.52
C ALA A 217 4.94 29.96 4.91
N ASP A 218 6.04 30.69 5.07
CA ASP A 218 6.24 31.63 6.18
C ASP A 218 5.31 32.83 5.96
N LEU A 219 4.21 32.85 6.71
CA LEU A 219 3.12 33.79 6.50
C LEU A 219 3.44 35.16 7.12
N ASP A 220 3.45 36.19 6.27
CA ASP A 220 3.32 37.58 6.70
C ASP A 220 1.88 38.08 6.49
N ALA A 221 1.65 39.36 6.77
CA ALA A 221 0.32 39.96 6.68
C ALA A 221 -0.29 39.83 5.26
N ASP A 222 0.50 40.10 4.21
CA ASP A 222 0.02 40.07 2.83
C ASP A 222 -0.35 38.65 2.38
N LEU A 223 0.49 37.65 2.72
CA LEU A 223 0.20 36.25 2.40
C LEU A 223 -0.98 35.72 3.21
N THR A 224 -1.09 36.12 4.49
CA THR A 224 -2.22 35.77 5.34
C THR A 224 -3.52 36.27 4.73
N ASP A 225 -3.60 37.57 4.41
CA ASP A 225 -4.77 38.17 3.78
C ASP A 225 -5.13 37.46 2.47
N ARG A 226 -4.13 37.15 1.63
CA ARG A 226 -4.35 36.43 0.37
C ARG A 226 -4.98 35.05 0.60
N PHE A 227 -4.44 34.25 1.52
CA PHE A 227 -4.89 32.88 1.74
C PHE A 227 -6.18 32.78 2.57
N LEU A 228 -6.56 33.83 3.29
CA LEU A 228 -7.82 33.87 4.04
C LEU A 228 -9.07 34.24 3.22
N THR A 229 -8.94 34.45 1.90
CA THR A 229 -10.07 34.88 1.04
C THR A 229 -11.06 33.78 0.64
N GLY A 230 -10.60 32.53 0.49
CA GLY A 230 -11.40 31.43 -0.06
C GLY A 230 -11.40 30.17 0.83
N PRO A 231 -12.47 29.35 0.83
CA PRO A 231 -12.61 28.22 1.77
C PRO A 231 -11.47 27.21 1.71
N GLN A 232 -11.04 26.81 0.50
CA GLN A 232 -9.94 25.85 0.33
C GLN A 232 -8.59 26.38 0.80
N LEU A 233 -8.33 27.69 0.61
CA LEU A 233 -7.08 28.33 1.04
C LEU A 233 -7.10 28.63 2.54
N ARG A 234 -8.26 28.99 3.09
CA ARG A 234 -8.46 29.11 4.55
C ARG A 234 -8.18 27.81 5.27
N ALA A 235 -8.60 26.67 4.71
CA ALA A 235 -8.33 25.36 5.31
C ALA A 235 -6.82 25.04 5.26
N ALA A 236 -6.15 25.36 4.16
CA ALA A 236 -4.70 25.20 4.06
C ALA A 236 -3.93 26.13 5.01
N ALA A 237 -4.31 27.41 5.10
CA ALA A 237 -3.74 28.37 6.05
C ALA A 237 -4.00 27.93 7.51
N ALA A 238 -5.18 27.39 7.81
CA ALA A 238 -5.50 26.82 9.12
C ALA A 238 -4.60 25.63 9.49
N ALA A 239 -4.03 24.92 8.52
CA ALA A 239 -3.03 23.86 8.77
C ALA A 239 -1.59 24.41 8.86
N ASN A 240 -1.35 25.67 8.45
CA ASN A 240 -0.01 26.25 8.39
C ASN A 240 0.56 26.50 9.80
N PRO A 241 1.76 25.95 10.13
CA PRO A 241 2.34 26.07 11.46
C PRO A 241 2.74 27.50 11.84
N THR A 242 2.95 28.39 10.87
CA THR A 242 3.34 29.80 11.10
C THR A 242 2.17 30.75 11.30
N LEU A 243 0.93 30.30 11.01
CA LEU A 243 -0.27 31.11 11.24
C LEU A 243 -0.39 31.45 12.74
N ASP A 244 -0.58 32.74 13.05
CA ASP A 244 -0.61 33.20 14.42
C ASP A 244 -1.84 32.69 15.20
N PRO A 245 -1.75 32.63 16.54
CA PRO A 245 -2.81 32.09 17.37
C PRO A 245 -4.15 32.84 17.28
N GLU A 246 -4.15 34.14 16.95
CA GLU A 246 -5.37 34.94 16.86
C GLU A 246 -6.20 34.52 15.65
N HIS A 247 -5.55 34.39 14.48
CA HIS A 247 -6.20 33.84 13.29
C HIS A 247 -6.63 32.38 13.49
N VAL A 248 -5.83 31.55 14.16
CA VAL A 248 -6.22 30.15 14.47
C VAL A 248 -7.50 30.12 15.33
N ALA A 249 -7.60 30.97 16.36
CA ALA A 249 -8.77 31.07 17.21
C ALA A 249 -10.02 31.59 16.45
N ALA A 250 -9.83 32.51 15.50
CA ALA A 250 -10.90 32.97 14.62
C ALA A 250 -11.41 31.83 13.70
N LEU A 251 -10.49 31.09 13.07
CA LEU A 251 -10.81 29.97 12.17
C LEU A 251 -11.44 28.77 12.88
N ALA A 252 -11.27 28.65 14.20
CA ALA A 252 -11.98 27.66 15.01
C ALA A 252 -13.53 27.81 14.93
N HIS A 253 -14.01 29.00 14.59
CA HIS A 253 -15.42 29.34 14.44
C HIS A 253 -15.82 29.55 12.97
N ASP A 254 -14.98 29.13 12.02
CA ASP A 254 -15.23 29.33 10.61
C ASP A 254 -16.52 28.62 10.16
N PRO A 255 -17.36 29.20 9.28
CA PRO A 255 -18.55 28.52 8.77
C PRO A 255 -18.22 27.24 7.99
N ASP A 256 -17.04 27.14 7.38
CA ASP A 256 -16.63 25.98 6.60
C ASP A 256 -16.10 24.83 7.49
N ASN A 257 -16.69 23.65 7.35
CA ASN A 257 -16.32 22.47 8.13
C ASN A 257 -14.87 22.01 7.88
N GLN A 258 -14.34 22.15 6.66
CA GLN A 258 -12.96 21.77 6.34
C GLN A 258 -11.95 22.68 7.03
N VAL A 259 -12.28 23.97 7.17
CA VAL A 259 -11.43 24.93 7.89
C VAL A 259 -11.37 24.58 9.37
N ARG A 260 -12.53 24.32 10.01
CA ARG A 260 -12.58 23.90 11.41
C ARG A 260 -11.86 22.57 11.64
N ALA A 261 -12.00 21.61 10.71
CA ALA A 261 -11.29 20.33 10.76
C ALA A 261 -9.76 20.51 10.69
N ALA A 262 -9.28 21.41 9.83
CA ALA A 262 -7.86 21.74 9.73
C ALA A 262 -7.32 22.37 11.02
N VAL A 263 -8.07 23.29 11.66
CA VAL A 263 -7.71 23.84 12.97
C VAL A 263 -7.59 22.72 14.02
N VAL A 264 -8.59 21.84 14.13
CA VAL A 264 -8.61 20.74 15.10
C VAL A 264 -7.40 19.81 14.93
N ALA A 265 -7.01 19.52 13.68
CA ALA A 265 -5.88 18.65 13.35
C ALA A 265 -4.50 19.27 13.64
N ARG A 266 -4.41 20.56 13.98
CA ARG A 266 -3.13 21.22 14.27
C ARG A 266 -2.39 20.55 15.43
N ARG A 267 -1.11 20.29 15.20
CA ARG A 267 -0.16 19.92 16.24
C ARG A 267 -0.02 21.08 17.23
N GLY A 268 -0.07 20.78 18.52
CA GLY A 268 0.10 21.79 19.58
C GLY A 268 -1.08 22.73 19.82
N LEU A 269 -2.23 22.55 19.14
CA LEU A 269 -3.45 23.27 19.50
C LEU A 269 -3.83 22.92 20.95
N ASP A 270 -4.25 23.95 21.70
CA ASP A 270 -4.73 23.79 23.07
C ASP A 270 -5.83 22.70 23.14
N PRO A 271 -5.74 21.71 24.05
CA PRO A 271 -6.73 20.63 24.15
C PRO A 271 -8.16 21.10 24.42
N VAL A 272 -8.34 22.16 25.21
CA VAL A 272 -9.67 22.69 25.53
C VAL A 272 -10.27 23.36 24.32
N LEU A 273 -9.50 24.20 23.62
CA LEU A 273 -9.91 24.79 22.35
C LEU A 273 -10.24 23.70 21.33
N ARG A 274 -9.36 22.70 21.16
CA ARG A 274 -9.57 21.57 20.24
C ARG A 274 -10.92 20.90 20.49
N GLU A 275 -11.21 20.51 21.73
CA GLU A 275 -12.46 19.82 22.09
C GLU A 275 -13.69 20.75 22.04
N SER A 276 -13.52 22.08 22.02
CA SER A 276 -14.63 23.03 21.87
C SER A 276 -15.11 23.21 20.42
N VAL A 277 -14.24 22.99 19.44
CA VAL A 277 -14.58 23.17 18.01
C VAL A 277 -15.57 22.09 17.56
N SER A 278 -16.61 22.48 16.82
CA SER A 278 -17.57 21.53 16.23
C SER A 278 -17.13 21.13 14.83
N VAL A 279 -16.95 19.84 14.58
CA VAL A 279 -16.62 19.31 13.25
C VAL A 279 -17.62 18.21 12.89
N GLU A 280 -18.15 18.30 11.68
CA GLU A 280 -19.01 17.28 11.08
C GLU A 280 -18.12 16.26 10.36
N TYR A 281 -18.38 14.98 10.61
CA TYR A 281 -17.64 13.87 10.01
C TYR A 281 -18.54 13.07 9.09
N ASP A 282 -17.99 12.71 7.93
CA ASP A 282 -18.58 11.72 7.04
C ASP A 282 -17.85 10.39 7.21
N ASP A 283 -18.54 9.42 7.80
CA ASP A 283 -18.06 8.05 8.01
C ASP A 283 -17.57 7.37 6.73
N ARG A 284 -18.04 7.81 5.55
CA ARG A 284 -17.64 7.26 4.25
C ARG A 284 -16.41 7.93 3.64
N SER A 285 -15.95 9.04 4.20
CA SER A 285 -14.76 9.73 3.69
C SER A 285 -13.49 8.96 4.07
N SER A 286 -12.66 8.62 3.09
CA SER A 286 -11.37 7.95 3.32
C SER A 286 -10.23 8.89 3.73
N GLY A 287 -10.42 10.22 3.64
CA GLY A 287 -9.32 11.16 3.43
C GLY A 287 -8.78 12.00 4.61
N ASN A 288 -9.21 11.77 5.86
CA ASN A 288 -8.80 12.62 6.98
C ASN A 288 -8.02 11.81 8.01
N ALA A 289 -6.70 11.73 7.87
CA ALA A 289 -5.79 11.26 8.90
C ALA A 289 -5.00 12.46 9.48
N VAL A 290 -4.54 12.34 10.71
CA VAL A 290 -3.69 13.35 11.36
C VAL A 290 -2.23 12.90 11.28
N ASP A 291 -1.46 13.48 10.36
CA ASP A 291 -0.11 13.00 10.01
C ASP A 291 0.84 12.89 11.20
N TRP A 292 0.90 13.90 12.08
CA TRP A 292 1.77 13.87 13.26
C TRP A 292 1.35 12.78 14.26
N LEU A 293 0.07 12.44 14.33
CA LEU A 293 -0.43 11.36 15.19
C LEU A 293 -0.07 9.98 14.64
N LEU A 294 0.20 9.84 13.34
CA LEU A 294 0.72 8.60 12.74
C LEU A 294 2.23 8.46 12.91
N ALA A 295 2.96 9.58 12.82
CA ALA A 295 4.42 9.57 12.75
C ALA A 295 5.11 9.48 14.13
N GLU A 296 4.46 10.00 15.18
CA GLU A 296 5.11 10.13 16.49
C GLU A 296 4.86 8.93 17.40
N GLU A 297 5.78 8.71 18.35
CA GLU A 297 5.57 7.78 19.45
C GLU A 297 4.54 8.35 20.42
N LEU A 298 3.55 7.53 20.81
CA LEU A 298 2.48 7.93 21.72
C LEU A 298 2.56 7.12 23.01
N SER A 299 2.51 7.82 24.14
CA SER A 299 2.34 7.17 25.44
C SER A 299 0.96 6.53 25.54
N GLU A 300 0.80 5.47 26.33
CA GLU A 300 -0.52 4.85 26.54
C GLU A 300 -1.60 5.85 27.03
N PRO A 301 -1.33 6.77 27.97
CA PRO A 301 -2.27 7.83 28.32
C PRO A 301 -2.71 8.70 27.14
N ASP A 302 -1.80 9.04 26.22
CA ASP A 302 -2.13 9.83 25.03
C ASP A 302 -2.99 9.01 24.05
N GLN A 303 -2.67 7.73 23.85
CA GLN A 303 -3.51 6.83 23.04
C GLN A 303 -4.93 6.79 23.60
N LEU A 304 -5.08 6.62 24.92
CA LEU A 304 -6.38 6.59 25.58
C LEU A 304 -7.14 7.92 25.51
N ALA A 305 -6.43 9.06 25.58
CA ALA A 305 -7.04 10.38 25.41
C ALA A 305 -7.59 10.55 23.99
N PHE A 306 -6.81 10.21 22.96
CA PHE A 306 -7.25 10.32 21.56
C PHE A 306 -8.31 9.27 21.19
N ALA A 307 -8.27 8.06 21.76
CA ALA A 307 -9.31 7.05 21.59
C ALA A 307 -10.68 7.50 22.13
N ARG A 308 -10.68 8.41 23.12
CA ARG A 308 -11.89 8.97 23.73
C ARG A 308 -12.25 10.37 23.22
N SER A 309 -11.48 10.93 22.28
CA SER A 309 -11.76 12.26 21.74
C SER A 309 -13.12 12.30 21.05
N ARG A 310 -13.83 13.42 21.17
CA ARG A 310 -15.08 13.65 20.42
C ARG A 310 -14.85 13.66 18.92
N HIS A 311 -13.63 13.98 18.51
CA HIS A 311 -13.22 14.18 17.14
C HIS A 311 -12.84 12.84 16.51
N GLN A 312 -13.74 12.33 15.67
CA GLN A 312 -13.59 11.04 14.98
C GLN A 312 -12.24 10.90 14.27
N VAL A 313 -11.69 11.99 13.72
CA VAL A 313 -10.41 11.99 13.00
C VAL A 313 -9.27 11.42 13.85
N PHE A 314 -9.21 11.69 15.16
CA PHE A 314 -8.16 11.15 16.03
C PHE A 314 -8.38 9.67 16.31
N ARG A 315 -9.62 9.26 16.62
CA ARG A 315 -9.97 7.84 16.85
C ARG A 315 -9.67 7.00 15.62
N LYS A 316 -10.03 7.50 14.44
CA LYS A 316 -9.75 6.89 13.14
C LYS A 316 -8.26 6.81 12.83
N THR A 317 -7.53 7.91 13.03
CA THR A 317 -6.07 7.95 12.82
C THR A 317 -5.36 6.99 13.78
N LEU A 318 -5.80 6.93 15.04
CA LEU A 318 -5.27 6.01 16.04
C LEU A 318 -5.50 4.55 15.60
N ALA A 319 -6.70 4.20 15.14
CA ALA A 319 -7.03 2.86 14.63
C ALA A 319 -6.17 2.43 13.43
N MET A 320 -5.57 3.36 12.69
CA MET A 320 -4.66 3.06 11.57
C MET A 320 -3.25 2.61 12.03
N ARG A 321 -2.88 2.88 13.29
CA ARG A 321 -1.60 2.48 13.87
C ARG A 321 -1.58 0.99 14.21
N THR A 322 -0.40 0.42 14.45
CA THR A 322 -0.23 -1.02 14.77
C THR A 322 0.34 -1.28 16.17
N ASP A 323 0.52 -0.23 16.97
CA ASP A 323 1.21 -0.22 18.26
C ASP A 323 0.28 0.22 19.41
N LEU A 324 -1.03 0.01 19.25
CA LEU A 324 -2.02 0.40 20.24
C LEU A 324 -2.03 -0.55 21.46
N SER A 325 -2.30 0.00 22.65
CA SER A 325 -2.56 -0.83 23.83
C SER A 325 -3.88 -1.59 23.71
N ASP A 326 -4.00 -2.71 24.44
CA ASP A 326 -5.23 -3.52 24.46
C ASP A 326 -6.46 -2.69 24.90
N GLU A 327 -6.28 -1.75 25.83
CA GLU A 327 -7.36 -0.87 26.28
C GLU A 327 -7.79 0.11 25.18
N ALA A 328 -6.84 0.72 24.47
CA ALA A 328 -7.14 1.59 23.34
C ALA A 328 -7.88 0.84 22.22
N VAL A 329 -7.44 -0.38 21.88
CA VAL A 329 -8.14 -1.25 20.93
C VAL A 329 -9.56 -1.57 21.41
N GLY A 330 -9.74 -1.87 22.70
CA GLY A 330 -11.06 -2.13 23.29
C GLY A 330 -12.03 -0.96 23.16
N ILE A 331 -11.55 0.27 23.35
CA ILE A 331 -12.36 1.50 23.17
C ILE A 331 -12.76 1.66 21.70
N LEU A 332 -11.78 1.59 20.79
CA LEU A 332 -12.01 1.80 19.36
C LEU A 332 -12.84 0.67 18.72
N ALA A 333 -12.79 -0.55 19.26
CA ALA A 333 -13.63 -1.65 18.80
C ALA A 333 -15.13 -1.39 19.00
N ALA A 334 -15.48 -0.63 20.04
CA ALA A 334 -16.85 -0.22 20.36
C ALA A 334 -17.23 1.16 19.78
N ASP A 335 -16.37 1.75 18.93
CA ASP A 335 -16.61 3.08 18.36
C ASP A 335 -17.92 3.12 17.56
N GLU A 336 -18.60 4.26 17.57
CA GLU A 336 -19.81 4.48 16.79
C GLU A 336 -19.53 4.44 15.27
N SER A 337 -18.35 4.92 14.86
CA SER A 337 -17.95 5.05 13.47
C SER A 337 -17.59 3.70 12.86
N PHE A 338 -18.22 3.39 11.73
CA PHE A 338 -17.88 2.19 10.96
C PHE A 338 -16.41 2.19 10.50
N ALA A 339 -15.89 3.34 10.08
CA ALA A 339 -14.51 3.46 9.58
C ALA A 339 -13.48 3.16 10.67
N VAL A 340 -13.72 3.61 11.91
CA VAL A 340 -12.84 3.30 13.06
C VAL A 340 -12.83 1.80 13.32
N ARG A 341 -14.02 1.19 13.44
CA ARG A 341 -14.17 -0.26 13.65
C ARG A 341 -13.53 -1.08 12.52
N LEU A 342 -13.66 -0.64 11.28
CA LEU A 342 -13.02 -1.27 10.12
C LEU A 342 -11.49 -1.25 10.25
N PHE A 343 -10.89 -0.11 10.58
CA PHE A 343 -9.44 -0.03 10.76
C PHE A 343 -8.95 -0.85 11.95
N VAL A 344 -9.74 -0.97 13.02
CA VAL A 344 -9.43 -1.91 14.10
C VAL A 344 -9.26 -3.34 13.55
N CYS A 345 -10.21 -3.81 12.74
CA CYS A 345 -10.12 -5.12 12.11
C CYS A 345 -8.94 -5.28 11.12
N GLU A 346 -8.61 -4.22 10.38
CA GLU A 346 -7.56 -4.26 9.35
C GLU A 346 -6.14 -4.15 9.91
N ARG A 347 -5.95 -3.48 11.06
CA ARG A 347 -4.62 -3.08 11.55
C ARG A 347 -4.23 -3.72 12.86
N GLN A 348 -5.18 -4.09 13.72
CA GLN A 348 -4.87 -4.50 15.08
C GLN A 348 -4.69 -6.01 15.20
N PRO A 349 -3.54 -6.51 15.67
CA PRO A 349 -3.27 -7.96 15.80
C PRO A 349 -4.11 -8.66 16.88
N ASN A 350 -4.75 -7.88 17.75
CA ASN A 350 -5.63 -8.29 18.84
C ASN A 350 -7.10 -7.92 18.57
N ALA A 351 -7.48 -7.59 17.32
CA ALA A 351 -8.86 -7.27 16.96
C ALA A 351 -9.86 -8.30 17.53
N PRO A 352 -10.94 -7.88 18.20
CA PRO A 352 -11.90 -8.80 18.82
C PRO A 352 -12.64 -9.67 17.81
N SER A 353 -12.87 -10.94 18.16
CA SER A 353 -13.53 -11.92 17.29
C SER A 353 -14.94 -11.51 16.87
N TRP A 354 -15.72 -10.97 17.80
CA TRP A 354 -17.08 -10.49 17.55
C TRP A 354 -17.10 -9.34 16.54
N LEU A 355 -16.11 -8.45 16.59
CA LEU A 355 -16.03 -7.30 15.71
C LEU A 355 -15.62 -7.73 14.31
N LEU A 356 -14.63 -8.62 14.21
CA LEU A 356 -14.22 -9.24 12.94
C LEU A 356 -15.41 -9.92 12.25
N ALA A 357 -16.18 -10.72 12.98
CA ALA A 357 -17.37 -11.38 12.46
C ALA A 357 -18.45 -10.38 12.01
N HIS A 358 -18.69 -9.34 12.81
CA HIS A 358 -19.68 -8.31 12.50
C HIS A 358 -19.32 -7.53 11.24
N ILE A 359 -18.09 -7.01 11.14
CA ILE A 359 -17.64 -6.26 9.96
C ILE A 359 -17.59 -7.18 8.72
N ALA A 360 -17.10 -8.40 8.84
CA ALA A 360 -17.02 -9.34 7.71
C ALA A 360 -18.38 -9.81 7.19
N ALA A 361 -19.47 -9.70 7.95
CA ALA A 361 -20.82 -9.99 7.47
C ALA A 361 -21.28 -8.94 6.44
N ASP A 362 -21.13 -7.66 6.78
CA ASP A 362 -21.75 -6.55 6.04
C ASP A 362 -20.79 -5.81 5.09
N TRP A 363 -19.49 -5.82 5.37
CA TRP A 363 -18.48 -5.15 4.55
C TRP A 363 -18.10 -6.01 3.34
N LYS A 364 -18.16 -5.47 2.13
CA LYS A 364 -17.94 -6.21 0.86
C LYS A 364 -16.68 -5.76 0.10
N SER A 365 -15.59 -5.48 0.83
CA SER A 365 -14.29 -5.08 0.24
C SER A 365 -13.23 -6.17 0.37
N TYR A 366 -12.06 -5.94 -0.23
CA TYR A 366 -10.90 -6.84 -0.19
C TYR A 366 -10.39 -7.11 1.23
N SER A 367 -10.55 -6.20 2.18
CA SER A 367 -10.09 -6.42 3.55
C SER A 367 -10.80 -7.56 4.29
N ARG A 368 -11.94 -8.07 3.78
CA ARG A 368 -12.55 -9.29 4.33
C ARG A 368 -11.62 -10.50 4.27
N TRP A 369 -10.83 -10.63 3.21
CA TRP A 369 -9.89 -11.76 3.07
C TRP A 369 -8.90 -11.80 4.24
N ASP A 370 -8.44 -10.62 4.63
CA ASP A 370 -7.51 -10.41 5.73
C ASP A 370 -8.17 -10.69 7.08
N MET A 371 -9.42 -10.24 7.26
CA MET A 371 -10.21 -10.53 8.46
C MET A 371 -10.41 -12.03 8.66
N LEU A 372 -10.72 -12.79 7.60
CA LEU A 372 -10.89 -14.25 7.72
C LEU A 372 -9.56 -15.00 7.90
N ALA A 373 -8.44 -14.42 7.48
CA ALA A 373 -7.11 -14.95 7.79
C ALA A 373 -6.66 -14.61 9.22
N HIS A 374 -7.36 -13.69 9.91
CA HIS A 374 -7.00 -13.26 11.25
C HIS A 374 -7.16 -14.39 12.28
N LYS A 375 -6.18 -14.55 13.18
CA LYS A 375 -6.15 -15.63 14.19
C LYS A 375 -7.35 -15.64 15.15
N ASN A 376 -7.99 -14.49 15.34
CA ASN A 376 -9.18 -14.33 16.18
C ASN A 376 -10.50 -14.46 15.40
N PHE A 377 -10.49 -14.72 14.09
CA PHE A 377 -11.73 -14.86 13.33
C PHE A 377 -12.48 -16.13 13.77
N PRO A 378 -13.76 -16.05 14.14
CA PRO A 378 -14.46 -17.18 14.72
C PRO A 378 -14.98 -18.14 13.62
N ALA A 379 -14.75 -19.45 13.81
CA ALA A 379 -15.00 -20.47 12.80
C ALA A 379 -16.50 -20.66 12.45
N ASP A 380 -17.40 -20.35 13.39
CA ASP A 380 -18.84 -20.32 13.18
C ASP A 380 -19.26 -19.20 12.22
N ALA A 381 -18.67 -18.01 12.34
CA ALA A 381 -18.89 -16.92 11.38
C ALA A 381 -18.37 -17.28 9.98
N ALA A 382 -17.21 -17.96 9.89
CA ALA A 382 -16.70 -18.45 8.61
C ALA A 382 -17.66 -19.49 7.99
N THR A 383 -18.22 -20.36 8.83
CA THR A 383 -19.22 -21.36 8.41
C THR A 383 -20.51 -20.70 7.94
N ALA A 384 -20.95 -19.62 8.59
CA ALA A 384 -22.12 -18.86 8.16
C ALA A 384 -21.91 -18.22 6.77
N LEU A 385 -20.75 -17.58 6.54
CA LEU A 385 -20.37 -17.03 5.24
C LEU A 385 -20.26 -18.11 4.15
N ALA A 386 -19.70 -19.27 4.48
CA ALA A 386 -19.60 -20.41 3.57
C ALA A 386 -20.98 -20.97 3.14
N ARG A 387 -22.05 -20.68 3.88
CA ARG A 387 -23.43 -21.11 3.60
C ARG A 387 -24.31 -19.97 3.07
N SER A 388 -23.75 -18.79 2.83
CA SER A 388 -24.47 -17.64 2.30
C SER A 388 -24.95 -17.90 0.87
N ASP A 389 -26.09 -17.30 0.49
CA ASP A 389 -26.58 -17.31 -0.88
C ASP A 389 -25.66 -16.52 -1.83
N ASP A 390 -24.90 -15.56 -1.29
CA ASP A 390 -23.94 -14.76 -2.05
C ASP A 390 -22.64 -15.55 -2.30
N PRO A 391 -22.28 -15.86 -3.56
CA PRO A 391 -21.05 -16.58 -3.87
C PRO A 391 -19.77 -15.83 -3.47
N TYR A 392 -19.82 -14.49 -3.31
CA TYR A 392 -18.69 -13.73 -2.79
C TYR A 392 -18.42 -14.00 -1.29
N ASP A 393 -19.46 -14.22 -0.49
CA ASP A 393 -19.29 -14.64 0.91
C ASP A 393 -18.67 -16.03 0.98
N ARG A 394 -19.16 -16.94 0.13
CA ARG A 394 -18.70 -18.33 0.09
C ARG A 394 -17.24 -18.43 -0.31
N VAL A 395 -16.80 -17.73 -1.36
CA VAL A 395 -15.40 -17.78 -1.80
C VAL A 395 -14.44 -17.23 -0.74
N VAL A 396 -14.83 -16.16 -0.03
CA VAL A 396 -13.99 -15.56 1.01
C VAL A 396 -13.78 -16.55 2.17
N ALA A 397 -14.83 -17.26 2.57
CA ALA A 397 -14.77 -18.27 3.63
C ALA A 397 -14.14 -19.60 3.23
N ALA A 398 -14.16 -19.96 1.94
CA ALA A 398 -13.92 -21.32 1.48
C ALA A 398 -12.57 -21.95 1.88
N ALA A 399 -11.53 -21.14 2.13
CA ALA A 399 -10.21 -21.62 2.55
C ALA A 399 -9.95 -21.51 4.07
N HIS A 400 -10.94 -21.09 4.86
CA HIS A 400 -10.79 -20.93 6.29
C HIS A 400 -10.54 -22.31 6.96
N PRO A 401 -9.49 -22.46 7.79
CA PRO A 401 -9.09 -23.76 8.34
C PRO A 401 -10.10 -24.34 9.34
N GLY A 402 -10.93 -23.49 9.95
CA GLY A 402 -11.97 -23.90 10.89
C GLY A 402 -13.27 -24.42 10.25
N LEU A 403 -13.36 -24.53 8.92
CA LEU A 403 -14.58 -25.03 8.28
C LEU A 403 -14.77 -26.54 8.50
N PRO A 404 -16.00 -27.00 8.84
CA PRO A 404 -16.32 -28.43 8.86
C PRO A 404 -16.20 -29.08 7.47
N ILE A 405 -15.77 -30.34 7.42
CA ILE A 405 -15.56 -31.05 6.15
C ILE A 405 -16.81 -31.10 5.26
N ASP A 406 -18.00 -31.31 5.83
CA ASP A 406 -19.25 -31.32 5.06
C ASP A 406 -19.55 -29.97 4.40
N THR A 407 -19.12 -28.88 5.01
CA THR A 407 -19.25 -27.53 4.43
C THR A 407 -18.23 -27.33 3.30
N ILE A 408 -17.03 -27.86 3.44
CA ILE A 408 -16.02 -27.86 2.37
C ILE A 408 -16.51 -28.69 1.18
N GLU A 409 -17.09 -29.87 1.39
CA GLU A 409 -17.64 -30.72 0.31
C GLU A 409 -18.80 -30.04 -0.41
N ALA A 410 -19.67 -29.31 0.31
CA ALA A 410 -20.70 -28.48 -0.32
C ALA A 410 -20.09 -27.37 -1.21
N LEU A 411 -19.03 -26.71 -0.76
CA LEU A 411 -18.32 -25.69 -1.53
C LEU A 411 -17.52 -26.26 -2.71
N LEU A 412 -17.05 -27.51 -2.62
CA LEU A 412 -16.43 -28.22 -3.75
C LEU A 412 -17.45 -28.57 -4.84
N ALA A 413 -18.74 -28.58 -4.53
CA ALA A 413 -19.84 -28.76 -5.46
C ALA A 413 -20.58 -27.45 -5.81
N ASP A 414 -20.01 -26.30 -5.45
CA ASP A 414 -20.65 -24.99 -5.63
C ASP A 414 -20.96 -24.66 -7.10
N GLY A 415 -22.02 -23.91 -7.37
CA GLY A 415 -22.35 -23.47 -8.73
C GLY A 415 -21.29 -22.55 -9.37
N ALA A 416 -20.47 -21.86 -8.58
CA ALA A 416 -19.47 -20.93 -9.07
C ALA A 416 -18.05 -21.53 -9.08
N ASP A 417 -17.41 -21.56 -10.25
CA ASP A 417 -16.06 -22.13 -10.46
C ASP A 417 -15.00 -21.55 -9.52
N TYR A 418 -15.06 -20.24 -9.24
CA TYR A 418 -14.09 -19.58 -8.36
C TYR A 418 -14.26 -19.98 -6.89
N VAL A 419 -15.48 -20.31 -6.46
CA VAL A 419 -15.75 -20.87 -5.12
C VAL A 419 -15.17 -22.27 -5.02
N ARG A 420 -15.45 -23.14 -6.01
CA ARG A 420 -14.92 -24.51 -6.04
C ARG A 420 -13.39 -24.54 -6.04
N ARG A 421 -12.75 -23.70 -6.87
CA ARG A 421 -11.29 -23.53 -6.89
C ARG A 421 -10.74 -23.12 -5.53
N ARG A 422 -11.37 -22.16 -4.86
CA ARG A 422 -10.91 -21.70 -3.54
C ARG A 422 -11.14 -22.75 -2.46
N ALA A 423 -12.25 -23.46 -2.49
CA ALA A 423 -12.55 -24.56 -1.58
C ALA A 423 -11.51 -25.68 -1.69
N ALA A 424 -11.06 -26.02 -2.90
CA ALA A 424 -10.02 -27.03 -3.12
C ALA A 424 -8.64 -26.62 -2.56
N THR A 425 -8.41 -25.34 -2.24
CA THR A 425 -7.22 -24.87 -1.51
C THR A 425 -7.33 -24.99 0.02
N ASN A 426 -8.48 -25.43 0.55
CA ASN A 426 -8.71 -25.48 1.99
C ASN A 426 -7.75 -26.49 2.65
N PRO A 427 -6.99 -26.07 3.68
CA PRO A 427 -5.99 -26.92 4.31
C PRO A 427 -6.56 -28.07 5.15
N SER A 428 -7.87 -28.06 5.42
CA SER A 428 -8.56 -29.09 6.20
C SER A 428 -9.08 -30.24 5.34
N ILE A 429 -8.84 -30.22 4.02
CA ILE A 429 -9.14 -31.35 3.12
C ILE A 429 -8.19 -32.53 3.44
N PRO A 430 -8.70 -33.73 3.73
CA PRO A 430 -7.88 -34.93 3.93
C PRO A 430 -7.05 -35.30 2.69
N THR A 431 -5.86 -35.86 2.89
CA THR A 431 -4.91 -36.19 1.81
C THR A 431 -5.52 -37.07 0.72
N ASP A 432 -6.22 -38.14 1.07
CA ASP A 432 -6.84 -39.05 0.09
C ASP A 432 -7.89 -38.33 -0.77
N ARG A 433 -8.65 -37.42 -0.14
CA ARG A 433 -9.63 -36.60 -0.85
C ARG A 433 -8.93 -35.61 -1.77
N LEU A 434 -7.85 -34.97 -1.32
CA LEU A 434 -7.05 -34.06 -2.13
C LEU A 434 -6.48 -34.75 -3.38
N ILE A 435 -5.99 -35.98 -3.26
CA ILE A 435 -5.53 -36.80 -4.39
C ILE A 435 -6.68 -37.05 -5.38
N ALA A 436 -7.87 -37.43 -4.88
CA ALA A 436 -9.04 -37.62 -5.73
C ALA A 436 -9.46 -36.33 -6.49
N LEU A 437 -9.26 -35.15 -5.88
CA LEU A 437 -9.57 -33.86 -6.53
C LEU A 437 -8.58 -33.51 -7.66
N LEU A 438 -7.35 -34.03 -7.64
CA LEU A 438 -6.38 -33.83 -8.73
C LEU A 438 -6.77 -34.55 -10.02
N GLU A 439 -7.51 -35.66 -9.89
CA GLU A 439 -8.00 -36.50 -10.98
C GLU A 439 -9.43 -36.14 -11.43
N ALA A 440 -10.01 -35.06 -10.89
CA ALA A 440 -11.35 -34.63 -11.24
C ALA A 440 -11.41 -34.09 -12.68
N ASP A 441 -12.54 -34.30 -13.37
CA ASP A 441 -12.79 -33.75 -14.71
C ASP A 441 -13.08 -32.23 -14.71
N GLU A 442 -12.82 -31.55 -13.60
CA GLU A 442 -13.21 -30.17 -13.38
C GLU A 442 -12.00 -29.24 -13.19
N PRO A 443 -11.68 -28.39 -14.18
CA PRO A 443 -10.41 -27.64 -14.19
C PRO A 443 -10.20 -26.70 -12.99
N ALA A 444 -11.28 -26.14 -12.44
CA ALA A 444 -11.23 -25.22 -11.30
C ALA A 444 -10.83 -25.95 -10.01
N VAL A 445 -11.46 -27.10 -9.73
CA VAL A 445 -11.14 -27.99 -8.61
C VAL A 445 -9.70 -28.51 -8.73
N VAL A 446 -9.31 -29.03 -9.90
CA VAL A 446 -7.95 -29.55 -10.13
C VAL A 446 -6.90 -28.47 -9.88
N SER A 447 -7.12 -27.25 -10.40
CA SER A 447 -6.20 -26.13 -10.16
C SER A 447 -6.10 -25.74 -8.69
N GLY A 448 -7.22 -25.76 -7.95
CA GLY A 448 -7.23 -25.44 -6.53
C GLY A 448 -6.58 -26.52 -5.66
N ALA A 449 -6.85 -27.79 -5.96
CA ALA A 449 -6.22 -28.93 -5.30
C ALA A 449 -4.70 -28.93 -5.51
N ALA A 450 -4.25 -28.65 -6.74
CA ALA A 450 -2.83 -28.50 -7.05
C ALA A 450 -2.18 -27.30 -6.34
N ALA A 451 -2.93 -26.26 -5.99
CA ALA A 451 -2.44 -25.10 -5.22
C ALA A 451 -2.58 -25.29 -3.70
N ASN A 452 -3.12 -26.42 -3.22
CA ASN A 452 -3.33 -26.65 -1.81
C ASN A 452 -1.99 -26.84 -1.07
N ARG A 453 -1.78 -26.06 0.00
CA ARG A 453 -0.55 -26.08 0.80
C ARG A 453 -0.26 -27.41 1.51
N THR A 454 -1.25 -28.29 1.62
CA THR A 454 -1.08 -29.62 2.25
C THR A 454 -0.78 -30.72 1.23
N LEU A 455 -0.70 -30.40 -0.07
CA LEU A 455 -0.34 -31.35 -1.11
C LEU A 455 1.09 -31.89 -0.86
N LEU A 456 1.24 -33.22 -0.94
CA LEU A 456 2.53 -33.86 -0.68
C LEU A 456 3.51 -33.63 -1.83
N VAL A 457 4.77 -33.37 -1.50
CA VAL A 457 5.88 -33.20 -2.46
C VAL A 457 6.00 -34.39 -3.43
N VAL A 458 5.83 -35.63 -2.93
CA VAL A 458 5.87 -36.83 -3.78
C VAL A 458 4.79 -36.80 -4.87
N THR A 459 3.59 -36.31 -4.55
CA THR A 459 2.49 -36.17 -5.50
C THR A 459 2.79 -35.08 -6.53
N MET A 460 3.42 -33.97 -6.11
CA MET A 460 3.85 -32.93 -7.04
C MET A 460 4.84 -33.48 -8.08
N HIS A 461 5.82 -34.28 -7.66
CA HIS A 461 6.76 -34.91 -8.58
C HIS A 461 6.08 -35.88 -9.54
N GLN A 462 5.16 -36.72 -9.05
CA GLN A 462 4.38 -37.64 -9.90
C GLN A 462 3.62 -36.88 -10.99
N VAL A 463 2.96 -35.77 -10.64
CA VAL A 463 2.25 -34.92 -11.60
C VAL A 463 3.19 -34.35 -12.66
N LEU A 464 4.36 -33.86 -12.27
CA LEU A 464 5.35 -33.31 -13.21
C LEU A 464 5.90 -34.41 -14.14
N ASP A 465 6.16 -35.60 -13.61
CA ASP A 465 6.68 -36.74 -14.38
C ASP A 465 5.65 -37.23 -15.40
N GLN A 466 4.37 -37.30 -15.02
CA GLN A 466 3.26 -37.61 -15.94
C GLN A 466 3.12 -36.56 -17.05
N ALA A 467 3.38 -35.29 -16.73
CA ALA A 467 3.42 -34.19 -17.69
C ALA A 467 4.70 -34.17 -18.56
N ARG A 468 5.65 -35.08 -18.33
CA ARG A 468 6.95 -35.17 -19.03
C ARG A 468 7.82 -33.92 -18.88
N LEU A 469 7.75 -33.28 -17.71
CA LEU A 469 8.61 -32.15 -17.34
C LEU A 469 9.88 -32.59 -16.63
#